data_AF-A0A426QK54-F1
#
_entry.id   AF-A0A426QK54-F1
#
_cell.length_a   1.000
_cell.length_b   1.000
_cell.length_c   1.000
_cell.angle_alpha   90.00
_cell.angle_beta   90.00
_cell.angle_gamma   90.00
#
_symmetry.space_group_name_H-M   'P 1'
#
loop_
_entity.id
_entity.type
_entity.pdbx_description
1 polymer ?
#
loop_
_entity_poly.entity_id
_entity_poly.type
_entity_poly.pdbx_seq_one_letter_code
_entity_poly.pdbx_strand_id
1 'polypeptide(L)'
;MSDARKTILVIAQHNKPEALRMATGLTLLDDEVRVSVLGELGDDQDTLMQMEALEFAEAPVESVAVETEEGMGRLADSILGADAVYVI
;
A
#
# COMPACT_ATOMS: atom_id res chain seq x y z
N MET A 1 9.73 -25.42 4.62
CA MET A 1 8.48 -24.79 4.10
C MET A 1 8.97 -23.77 3.08
N SER A 2 8.31 -23.57 1.94
CA SER A 2 8.88 -22.70 0.90
C SER A 2 9.00 -21.27 1.43
N ASP A 3 10.23 -20.86 1.80
CA ASP A 3 10.68 -19.52 2.18
C ASP A 3 10.64 -18.56 0.97
N ALA A 4 9.51 -18.49 0.28
CA ALA A 4 9.32 -17.52 -0.79
C ALA A 4 8.81 -16.22 -0.15
N ARG A 5 9.66 -15.18 -0.22
CA ARG A 5 9.28 -13.80 0.05
C ARG A 5 8.01 -13.47 -0.73
N LYS A 6 6.95 -13.08 -0.03
CA LYS A 6 5.66 -12.74 -0.63
C LYS A 6 5.60 -11.28 -1.02
N THR A 7 4.75 -10.96 -1.99
CA THR A 7 4.33 -9.60 -2.29
C THR A 7 2.99 -9.31 -1.62
N ILE A 8 2.98 -8.38 -0.67
CA ILE A 8 1.80 -7.91 0.05
C ILE A 8 1.41 -6.53 -0.50
N LEU A 9 0.17 -6.42 -0.96
CA LEU A 9 -0.42 -5.15 -1.39
C LEU A 9 -1.40 -4.63 -0.32
N VAL A 10 -1.22 -3.38 0.10
CA VAL A 10 -2.17 -2.65 0.93
C VAL A 10 -2.85 -1.58 0.08
N ILE A 11 -4.17 -1.65 -0.02
CA ILE A 11 -5.00 -0.67 -0.72
C ILE A 11 -5.64 0.26 0.31
N ALA A 12 -5.20 1.52 0.33
CA ALA A 12 -5.72 2.56 1.19
C ALA A 12 -6.91 3.26 0.52
N GLN A 13 -8.12 2.77 0.76
CA GLN A 13 -9.35 3.26 0.15
C GLN A 13 -10.15 4.14 1.11
N HIS A 14 -10.44 3.65 2.31
CA HIS A 14 -11.35 4.31 3.24
C HIS A 14 -10.59 5.00 4.37
N ASN A 15 -9.93 4.22 5.24
CA ASN A 15 -9.18 4.78 6.36
C ASN A 15 -7.67 4.83 6.05
N LYS A 16 -7.27 5.88 5.33
CA LYS A 16 -5.90 6.04 4.83
C LYS A 16 -4.83 6.03 5.93
N PRO A 17 -4.95 6.78 7.05
CA PRO A 17 -3.96 6.71 8.13
C PRO A 17 -3.79 5.29 8.70
N GLU A 18 -4.90 4.57 8.88
CA GLU A 18 -4.85 3.19 9.38
C GLU A 18 -4.24 2.23 8.35
N ALA A 19 -4.56 2.41 7.06
CA ALA A 19 -3.98 1.61 5.99
C ALA A 19 -2.45 1.78 5.94
N LEU A 20 -1.97 3.01 6.03
CA LEU A 20 -0.54 3.30 6.06
C LEU A 20 0.11 2.73 7.32
N ARG A 21 -0.53 2.85 8.49
CA ARG A 21 -0.05 2.25 9.75
C ARG A 21 0.08 0.74 9.66
N MET A 22 -0.92 0.07 9.09
CA MET A 22 -0.86 -1.37 8.85
C MET A 22 0.27 -1.73 7.88
N ALA A 23 0.42 -0.99 6.79
CA ALA A 23 1.52 -1.18 5.84
C ALA A 23 2.89 -1.03 6.53
N THR A 24 3.09 0.00 7.36
CA THR A 24 4.31 0.21 8.16
C THR A 24 4.58 -0.97 9.09
N GLY A 25 3.57 -1.53 9.74
CA GLY A 25 3.75 -2.71 10.58
C GLY A 25 4.16 -3.97 9.78
N LEU A 26 3.63 -4.12 8.56
CA LEU A 26 3.92 -5.24 7.68
C LEU A 26 5.35 -5.21 7.13
N THR A 27 6.01 -4.05 7.07
CA THR A 27 7.42 -3.97 6.64
C THR A 27 8.40 -4.64 7.61
N LEU A 28 7.96 -4.98 8.82
CA LEU A 28 8.73 -5.78 9.77
C LEU A 28 8.81 -7.27 9.38
N LEU A 29 7.99 -7.72 8.43
CA LEU A 29 8.05 -9.06 7.87
C LEU A 29 9.16 -9.13 6.82
N ASP A 30 9.70 -10.33 6.58
CA ASP A 30 10.66 -10.57 5.48
C ASP A 30 9.96 -10.69 4.10
N ASP A 31 8.90 -9.88 3.92
CA ASP A 31 8.04 -9.84 2.74
C ASP A 31 8.23 -8.50 2.00
N GLU A 32 7.78 -8.39 0.76
CA GLU A 32 7.69 -7.12 0.03
C GLU A 32 6.33 -6.48 0.32
N VAL A 33 6.32 -5.21 0.73
CA VAL A 33 5.09 -4.46 1.01
C VAL A 33 4.96 -3.31 0.03
N ARG A 34 3.81 -3.22 -0.65
CA ARG A 34 3.46 -2.12 -1.56
C ARG A 34 2.15 -1.50 -1.14
N VAL A 35 2.00 -0.19 -1.35
CA VAL A 35 0.79 0.54 -0.99
C VAL A 35 0.20 1.24 -2.22
N SER A 36 -1.09 1.01 -2.48
CA SER A 36 -1.87 1.78 -3.46
C SER A 36 -2.90 2.63 -2.73
N VAL A 37 -2.85 3.95 -2.93
CA VAL A 37 -3.79 4.89 -2.34
C VAL A 37 -4.84 5.26 -3.36
N LEU A 38 -6.11 5.02 -3.04
CA LEU A 38 -7.23 5.40 -3.90
C LEU A 38 -7.73 6.79 -3.49
N GLY A 39 -7.65 7.73 -4.43
CA GLY A 39 -7.93 9.15 -4.18
C GLY A 39 -6.80 9.84 -3.42
N GLU A 40 -7.13 10.93 -2.73
CA GLU A 40 -6.14 11.81 -2.09
C GLU A 40 -5.79 11.33 -0.66
N LEU A 41 -4.50 11.44 -0.31
CA LEU A 41 -4.03 11.35 1.07
C LEU A 41 -4.45 12.62 1.84
N GLY A 42 -4.79 12.46 3.12
CA GLY A 42 -4.96 13.60 4.01
C GLY A 42 -3.63 14.29 4.30
N ASP A 43 -3.68 15.55 4.70
CA ASP A 43 -2.53 16.34 5.19
C ASP A 43 -2.43 16.33 6.73
N ASP A 44 -3.18 15.44 7.39
CA ASP A 44 -3.17 15.27 8.83
C ASP A 44 -1.85 14.66 9.33
N GLN A 45 -1.52 14.93 10.59
CA GLN A 45 -0.26 14.49 11.19
C GLN A 45 -0.10 12.97 11.24
N ASP A 46 -1.20 12.22 11.38
CA ASP A 46 -1.14 10.75 11.43
C ASP A 46 -0.76 10.21 10.05
N THR A 47 -1.38 10.73 8.98
CA THR A 47 -1.02 10.39 7.60
C THR A 47 0.44 10.71 7.31
N LEU A 48 0.90 11.93 7.62
CA LEU A 48 2.28 12.37 7.37
C LEU A 48 3.30 11.49 8.10
N MET A 49 3.05 11.19 9.38
CA MET A 49 3.92 10.32 10.17
C MET A 49 4.06 8.92 9.57
N GLN A 50 2.97 8.34 9.06
CA GLN A 50 3.05 7.02 8.43
C GLN A 50 3.72 7.07 7.06
N MET A 51 3.54 8.14 6.28
CA MET A 51 4.26 8.33 5.02
C MET A 51 5.77 8.39 5.25
N GLU A 52 6.24 9.14 6.26
CA GLU A 52 7.66 9.19 6.63
C GLU A 52 8.18 7.80 7.06
N ALA A 53 7.38 7.02 7.80
CA ALA A 53 7.77 5.68 8.23
C ALA A 53 7.89 4.70 7.04
N LEU A 54 6.97 4.79 6.07
CA LEU A 54 7.01 3.98 4.85
C LEU A 54 8.18 4.36 3.95
N GLU A 55 8.49 5.66 3.84
CA GLU A 55 9.68 6.14 3.13
C GLU A 55 10.96 5.60 3.78
N PHE A 56 11.06 5.63 5.11
CA PHE A 56 12.21 5.06 5.83
C PHE A 56 12.35 3.55 5.61
N ALA A 57 11.22 2.84 5.49
CA ALA A 57 11.19 1.41 5.21
C ALA A 57 11.38 1.07 3.71
N GLU A 58 11.58 2.08 2.85
CA GLU A 58 11.66 1.94 1.39
C GLU A 58 10.44 1.22 0.78
N ALA A 59 9.27 1.33 1.43
CA ALA A 59 8.04 0.72 0.96
C ALA A 59 7.32 1.64 -0.04
N PRO A 60 7.11 1.21 -1.30
CA PRO A 60 6.52 2.07 -2.32
C PRO A 60 5.06 2.40 -2.00
N VAL A 61 4.73 3.69 -2.06
CA VAL A 61 3.38 4.23 -1.94
C VAL A 61 3.02 4.96 -3.23
N GLU A 62 1.98 4.48 -3.91
CA GLU A 62 1.53 5.02 -5.19
C GLU A 62 0.07 5.49 -5.11
N SER A 63 -0.22 6.70 -5.59
CA SER A 63 -1.61 7.16 -5.75
C SER A 63 -2.19 6.64 -7.07
N VAL A 64 -3.41 6.12 -7.02
CA VAL A 64 -4.08 5.49 -8.15
C VAL A 64 -5.40 6.19 -8.46
N ALA A 65 -5.47 6.76 -9.67
CA ALA A 65 -6.65 7.40 -10.24
C ALA A 65 -7.58 6.35 -10.90
N VAL A 66 -8.41 5.68 -10.09
CA VAL A 66 -9.29 4.56 -10.53
C VAL A 66 -10.41 4.97 -11.49
N GLU A 67 -10.69 6.27 -11.58
CA GLU A 67 -11.59 6.85 -12.57
C GLU A 67 -11.05 6.79 -14.01
N THR A 68 -9.75 6.55 -14.16
CA THR A 68 -9.09 6.40 -15.46
C THR A 68 -8.91 4.91 -15.80
N GLU A 69 -9.00 4.56 -17.09
CA GLU A 69 -8.76 3.20 -17.55
C GLU A 69 -7.32 2.74 -17.23
N GLU A 70 -6.35 3.64 -17.36
CA GLU A 70 -4.95 3.38 -17.02
C GLU A 70 -4.76 3.12 -15.51
N GLY A 71 -5.36 3.93 -14.65
CA GLY A 71 -5.29 3.74 -13.20
C GLY A 71 -5.99 2.46 -12.75
N MET A 72 -7.15 2.15 -13.33
CA MET A 72 -7.84 0.89 -13.09
C MET A 72 -7.00 -0.31 -13.55
N GLY A 73 -6.35 -0.22 -14.72
CA GLY A 73 -5.42 -1.24 -15.21
C GLY A 73 -4.25 -1.48 -14.28
N ARG A 74 -3.57 -0.41 -13.82
CA ARG A 74 -2.46 -0.51 -12.85
C ARG A 74 -2.88 -1.12 -11.52
N LEU A 75 -4.07 -0.79 -11.03
CA LEU A 75 -4.59 -1.40 -9.81
C LEU A 75 -4.84 -2.90 -10.01
N ALA A 76 -5.44 -3.28 -11.14
CA ALA A 76 -5.68 -4.68 -11.46
C ALA A 76 -4.37 -5.47 -11.56
N ASP A 77 -3.35 -4.92 -12.24
CA ASP A 77 -2.03 -5.53 -12.34
C ASP A 77 -1.38 -5.70 -10.96
N SER A 78 -1.47 -4.68 -10.11
CA SER A 78 -0.95 -4.74 -8.73
C SER A 78 -1.66 -5.81 -7.89
N ILE A 79 -2.99 -5.93 -8.02
CA ILE A 79 -3.79 -6.95 -7.32
C ILE A 79 -3.43 -8.35 -7.79
N LEU A 80 -3.32 -8.56 -9.11
CA LEU A 80 -2.99 -9.86 -9.69
C LEU A 80 -1.55 -10.29 -9.41
N GLY A 81 -0.64 -9.34 -9.21
CA GLY A 81 0.75 -9.60 -8.86
C GLY A 81 1.02 -9.82 -7.37
N ALA A 82 0.03 -9.62 -6.50
CA ALA A 82 0.20 -9.76 -5.05
C ALA A 82 -0.22 -11.16 -4.55
N ASP A 83 0.53 -11.70 -3.60
CA ASP A 83 0.19 -12.94 -2.89
C ASP A 83 -0.89 -12.71 -1.83
N ALA A 84 -0.98 -11.48 -1.30
CA ALA A 84 -2.00 -11.07 -0.35
C ALA A 84 -2.40 -9.60 -0.59
N VAL A 85 -3.70 -9.32 -0.48
CA VAL A 85 -4.24 -7.97 -0.65
C VAL A 85 -5.08 -7.61 0.57
N TYR A 86 -4.76 -6.48 1.19
CA TYR A 86 -5.54 -5.88 2.26
C TYR A 86 -6.20 -4.59 1.76
N VAL A 87 -7.53 -4.48 1.88
CA VAL A 87 -8.29 -3.27 1.53
C VAL A 87 -8.81 -2.63 2.79
N ILE A 88 -8.43 -1.38 3.04
CA ILE A 88 -8.63 -0.66 4.31
C ILE A 88 -9.22 0.72 4.06
#